data_AF-A0A923CKR3-F1
#
_entry.id   AF-A0A923CKR3-F1
#
_cell.length_a   1.000
_cell.length_b   1.000
_cell.length_c   1.000
_cell.angle_alpha   90.00
_cell.angle_beta   90.00
_cell.angle_gamma   90.00
#
_symmetry.space_group_name_H-M   'P 1'
#
loop_
_entity.id
_entity.type
_entity.pdbx_description
1 polymer ?
#
loop_
_entity_poly.entity_id
_entity_poly.type
_entity_poly.pdbx_seq_one_letter_code
_entity_poly.pdbx_strand_id
1 'polypeptide(L)'
;MENFELKEIYAPYMSGANTLGLSVGERLPKKVVWSFNGVEFSLECSDGLVAKNFQSNIFVIEAPYEIKKNRAYVLSADGHRIADLPKNKGDVQFCYYDIFLRGSEAIFLASSNDGDLQLSFDPGSGAVTSISEFR
;
A
#
# COMPACT_ATOMS: atom_id res chain seq x y z
N MET A 1 -3.80 26.04 -1.28
CA MET A 1 -4.30 24.65 -1.36
C MET A 1 -3.28 23.90 -2.19
N GLU A 2 -2.65 22.88 -1.62
CA GLU A 2 -1.73 22.02 -2.36
C GLU A 2 -2.54 21.17 -3.35
N ASN A 3 -2.14 21.17 -4.62
CA ASN A 3 -2.80 20.40 -5.68
C ASN A 3 -2.22 18.99 -5.67
N PHE A 4 -2.79 18.11 -4.86
CA PHE A 4 -2.42 16.70 -4.80
C PHE A 4 -3.60 15.82 -5.23
N GLU A 5 -3.37 14.97 -6.24
CA GLU A 5 -4.38 14.06 -6.77
C GLU A 5 -3.71 12.74 -7.17
N LEU A 6 -4.20 11.64 -6.61
CA LEU A 6 -3.92 10.30 -7.12
C LEU A 6 -4.76 10.10 -8.39
N LYS A 7 -4.09 10.15 -9.55
CA LYS A 7 -4.78 10.16 -10.84
C LYS A 7 -5.23 8.78 -11.25
N GLU A 8 -4.30 7.83 -11.28
CA GLU A 8 -4.56 6.53 -11.90
C GLU A 8 -3.81 5.42 -11.20
N ILE A 9 -4.52 4.31 -11.01
CA ILE A 9 -3.94 3.04 -10.59
C ILE A 9 -4.10 2.10 -11.80
N TYR A 10 -3.02 1.87 -12.53
CA TYR A 10 -3.01 0.95 -13.67
C TYR A 10 -2.94 -0.47 -13.16
N ALA A 11 -4.10 -1.07 -13.02
CA ALA A 11 -4.23 -2.51 -12.97
C ALA A 11 -4.55 -3.09 -14.34
N PRO A 12 -4.23 -4.37 -14.55
CA PRO A 12 -4.97 -5.17 -15.51
C PRO A 12 -6.48 -5.24 -15.18
N TYR A 13 -6.93 -4.58 -14.10
CA TYR A 13 -8.32 -4.22 -13.79
C TYR A 13 -8.96 -3.45 -14.96
N MET A 14 -9.37 -4.19 -15.97
CA MET A 14 -10.66 -3.91 -16.55
C MET A 14 -11.69 -4.27 -15.48
N SER A 15 -12.63 -3.37 -15.21
CA SER A 15 -13.84 -3.60 -14.41
C SER A 15 -14.77 -4.68 -15.00
N GLY A 16 -14.28 -5.51 -15.93
CA GLY A 16 -14.98 -6.63 -16.53
C GLY A 16 -14.95 -7.88 -15.66
N ALA A 17 -15.82 -8.84 -16.01
CA ALA A 17 -15.86 -10.15 -15.38
C ALA A 17 -14.46 -10.82 -15.38
N ASN A 18 -14.13 -11.55 -14.32
CA ASN A 18 -12.91 -12.36 -14.21
C ASN A 18 -13.01 -13.61 -15.11
N THR A 19 -13.16 -13.41 -16.42
CA THR A 19 -13.36 -14.48 -17.41
C THR A 19 -12.17 -15.42 -17.52
N LEU A 20 -10.99 -14.94 -17.12
CA LEU A 20 -9.74 -15.70 -17.12
C LEU A 20 -9.47 -16.44 -15.81
N GLY A 21 -10.29 -16.26 -14.77
CA GLY A 21 -10.10 -16.93 -13.48
C GLY A 21 -8.83 -16.52 -12.73
N LEU A 22 -8.30 -15.32 -12.99
CA LEU A 22 -7.09 -14.82 -12.35
C LEU A 22 -7.31 -14.58 -10.85
N SER A 23 -6.28 -14.84 -10.05
CA SER A 23 -6.23 -14.52 -8.63
C SER A 23 -6.22 -13.01 -8.37
N VAL A 24 -6.46 -12.60 -7.12
CA VAL A 24 -6.35 -11.19 -6.70
C VAL A 24 -4.95 -10.65 -6.99
N GLY A 25 -3.91 -11.42 -6.68
CA GLY A 25 -2.51 -11.04 -6.90
C GLY A 25 -2.16 -10.78 -8.37
N GLU A 26 -2.64 -11.64 -9.27
CA GLU A 26 -2.42 -11.50 -10.71
C GLU A 26 -3.14 -10.28 -11.30
N ARG A 27 -4.17 -9.78 -10.62
CA ARG A 27 -4.95 -8.61 -11.03
C ARG A 27 -4.47 -7.30 -10.41
N LEU A 28 -3.41 -7.34 -9.59
CA LEU A 28 -2.92 -6.16 -8.92
C LEU A 28 -2.41 -5.10 -9.91
N PRO A 29 -2.61 -3.81 -9.57
CA PRO A 29 -1.94 -2.71 -10.23
C PRO A 29 -0.46 -2.91 -10.42
N LYS A 30 0.08 -2.58 -11.59
CA LYS A 30 1.53 -2.62 -11.85
C LYS A 30 2.14 -1.23 -11.89
N LYS A 31 1.31 -0.19 -12.04
CA LYS A 31 1.72 1.20 -12.03
C LYS A 31 0.71 2.06 -11.29
N VAL A 32 1.22 3.04 -10.56
CA VAL A 32 0.43 4.08 -9.89
C VAL A 32 0.95 5.44 -10.36
N VAL A 33 0.06 6.36 -10.69
CA VAL A 33 0.37 7.71 -11.16
C VAL A 33 -0.38 8.74 -10.33
N TRP A 34 0.31 9.80 -9.95
CA TRP A 34 -0.26 10.92 -9.23
C TRP A 34 0.35 12.23 -9.70
N SER A 35 -0.28 13.34 -9.37
CA SER A 35 0.34 14.66 -9.56
C SER A 35 0.40 15.45 -8.27
N PHE A 36 1.47 16.22 -8.15
CA PHE A 36 1.67 17.19 -7.09
C PHE A 36 2.27 18.47 -7.66
N ASN A 37 1.65 19.62 -7.39
CA ASN A 37 2.09 20.93 -7.86
C ASN A 37 2.33 21.01 -9.39
N GLY A 38 1.47 20.34 -10.16
CA GLY A 38 1.54 20.32 -11.63
C GLY A 38 2.62 19.40 -12.20
N VAL A 39 3.39 18.72 -11.35
CA VAL A 39 4.35 17.68 -11.75
C VAL A 39 3.68 16.32 -11.61
N GLU A 40 3.87 15.46 -12.61
CA GLU A 40 3.39 14.08 -12.60
C GLU A 40 4.49 13.14 -12.11
N PHE A 41 4.09 12.17 -11.29
CA PHE A 41 4.94 11.17 -10.69
C PHE A 41 4.35 9.80 -10.93
N SER A 42 5.21 8.78 -10.93
CA SER A 42 4.76 7.40 -11.07
C SER A 42 5.63 6.42 -10.31
N LEU A 43 5.01 5.33 -9.91
CA LEU A 43 5.65 4.17 -9.29
C LEU A 43 5.24 2.92 -10.05
N GLU A 44 6.21 2.03 -10.31
CA GLU A 44 5.98 0.77 -11.04
C GLU A 44 6.52 -0.42 -10.23
N CYS A 45 5.77 -1.52 -10.20
CA CYS A 45 6.19 -2.79 -9.62
C CYS A 45 5.61 -3.96 -10.42
N SER A 46 6.49 -4.79 -10.99
CA SER A 46 6.09 -5.97 -11.79
C SER A 46 5.31 -7.00 -10.97
N ASP A 47 5.54 -7.07 -9.66
CA ASP A 47 4.88 -8.01 -8.77
C ASP A 47 3.51 -7.49 -8.28
N GLY A 48 3.23 -6.19 -8.40
CA GLY A 48 1.96 -5.59 -8.00
C GLY A 48 2.12 -4.45 -7.00
N LEU A 49 1.11 -3.58 -6.97
CA LEU A 49 1.02 -2.41 -6.11
C LEU A 49 -0.36 -2.36 -5.47
N VAL A 50 -0.40 -2.03 -4.19
CA VAL A 50 -1.56 -1.37 -3.57
C VAL A 50 -1.12 0.01 -3.16
N ALA A 51 -1.86 1.03 -3.56
CA ALA A 51 -1.59 2.40 -3.15
C ALA A 51 -2.87 3.12 -2.75
N LYS A 52 -2.78 3.92 -1.69
CA LYS A 52 -3.84 4.82 -1.24
C LYS A 52 -3.24 6.17 -0.93
N ASN A 53 -3.87 7.23 -1.43
CA ASN A 53 -3.53 8.58 -1.02
C ASN A 53 -4.36 8.95 0.20
N PHE A 54 -3.73 9.60 1.18
CA PHE A 54 -4.44 10.18 2.30
C PHE A 54 -3.66 11.39 2.82
N GLN A 55 -4.36 12.53 2.95
CA GLN A 55 -3.75 13.84 3.14
C GLN A 55 -2.67 14.11 2.06
N SER A 56 -1.47 14.55 2.44
CA SER A 56 -0.34 14.82 1.52
C SER A 56 0.63 13.63 1.37
N ASN A 57 0.17 12.41 1.69
CA ASN A 57 0.99 11.19 1.64
C ASN A 57 0.37 10.12 0.74
N ILE A 58 1.23 9.24 0.24
CA ILE A 58 0.86 8.02 -0.48
C ILE A 58 1.35 6.83 0.32
N PHE A 59 0.41 5.99 0.71
CA PHE A 59 0.66 4.73 1.39
C PHE A 59 0.77 3.65 0.33
N VAL A 60 1.86 2.87 0.36
CA VAL A 60 2.21 1.93 -0.70
C VAL A 60 2.54 0.57 -0.13
N ILE A 61 2.04 -0.47 -0.79
CA ILE A 61 2.51 -1.85 -0.68
C ILE A 61 3.02 -2.28 -2.06
N GLU A 62 4.28 -2.67 -2.14
CA GLU A 62 4.87 -3.38 -3.28
C GLU A 62 4.84 -4.88 -3.06
N ALA A 63 4.61 -5.61 -4.15
CA ALA A 63 4.52 -7.07 -4.17
C ALA A 63 3.61 -7.63 -3.05
N PRO A 64 2.31 -7.23 -3.00
CA PRO A 64 1.35 -7.86 -2.10
C PRO A 64 1.38 -9.39 -2.25
N TYR A 65 1.20 -10.11 -1.14
CA TYR A 65 1.21 -11.58 -1.07
C TYR A 65 2.57 -12.27 -1.33
N GLU A 66 3.62 -11.54 -1.72
CA GLU A 66 4.93 -12.11 -2.00
C GLU A 66 5.95 -11.82 -0.90
N ILE A 67 5.97 -12.65 0.14
CA ILE A 67 6.66 -12.39 1.42
C ILE A 67 8.14 -11.95 1.29
N LYS A 68 8.86 -12.46 0.27
CA LYS A 68 10.28 -12.11 0.05
C LYS A 68 10.46 -10.72 -0.55
N LYS A 69 9.52 -10.29 -1.39
CA LYS A 69 9.56 -9.02 -2.12
C LYS A 69 8.71 -7.94 -1.46
N ASN A 70 7.75 -8.34 -0.62
CA ASN A 70 6.78 -7.47 0.02
C ASN A 70 7.44 -6.32 0.77
N ARG A 71 6.98 -5.10 0.49
CA ARG A 71 7.45 -3.87 1.15
C ARG A 71 6.27 -2.94 1.33
N ALA A 72 6.13 -2.40 2.53
CA ALA A 72 5.15 -1.38 2.83
C ALA A 72 5.87 -0.10 3.26
N TYR A 73 5.44 1.04 2.73
CA TYR A 73 6.11 2.32 2.98
C TYR A 73 5.19 3.52 2.69
N VAL A 74 5.66 4.70 3.09
CA VAL A 74 4.97 5.98 2.91
C VAL A 74 5.83 6.87 2.01
N LEU A 75 5.21 7.42 0.98
CA LEU A 75 5.76 8.51 0.17
C LEU A 75 5.12 9.83 0.54
N SER A 76 5.88 10.92 0.44
CA SER A 76 5.35 12.28 0.35
C SER A 76 4.65 12.49 -1.00
N ALA A 77 3.89 13.58 -1.11
CA ALA A 77 3.20 13.95 -2.35
C ALA A 77 4.15 14.14 -3.55
N ASP A 78 5.41 14.53 -3.33
CA ASP A 78 6.46 14.64 -4.35
C ASP A 78 7.24 13.33 -4.60
N GLY A 79 6.79 12.22 -4.00
CA GLY A 79 7.33 10.88 -4.25
C GLY A 79 8.57 10.51 -3.44
N HIS A 80 9.03 11.35 -2.52
CA HIS A 80 10.11 10.95 -1.62
C HIS A 80 9.63 9.94 -0.58
N ARG A 81 10.45 8.91 -0.33
CA ARG A 81 10.17 7.92 0.72
C ARG A 81 10.37 8.56 2.09
N ILE A 82 9.28 8.71 2.85
CA ILE A 82 9.30 9.28 4.20
C ILE A 82 9.59 8.19 5.22
N ALA A 83 8.97 7.03 5.07
CA ALA A 83 9.04 5.98 6.07
C ALA A 83 8.86 4.58 5.50
N ASP A 84 9.49 3.62 6.17
CA ASP A 84 9.41 2.19 5.90
C ASP A 84 8.63 1.50 7.02
N LEU A 85 7.65 0.65 6.67
CA LEU A 85 6.97 -0.17 7.66
C LEU A 85 7.80 -1.42 7.97
N PRO A 86 7.81 -1.89 9.23
CA PRO A 86 8.60 -3.04 9.63
C PRO A 86 8.09 -4.32 8.97
N LYS A 87 8.98 -5.26 8.68
CA LYS A 87 8.60 -6.57 8.11
C LYS A 87 8.24 -7.62 9.16
N ASN A 88 8.50 -7.33 10.42
CA ASN A 88 8.28 -8.24 11.53
C ASN A 88 8.17 -7.50 12.86
N LYS A 89 7.59 -8.16 13.86
CA LYS A 89 7.67 -7.76 15.27
C LYS A 89 8.01 -8.99 16.10
N GLY A 90 9.22 -9.01 16.66
CA GLY A 90 9.78 -10.24 17.20
C GLY A 90 9.87 -11.30 16.09
N ASP A 91 9.36 -12.49 16.37
CA ASP A 91 9.36 -13.63 15.44
C ASP A 91 8.16 -13.66 14.48
N VAL A 92 7.22 -12.72 14.63
CA VAL A 92 6.04 -12.63 13.76
C VAL A 92 6.40 -11.85 12.50
N GLN A 93 6.42 -12.53 11.35
CA GLN A 93 6.63 -11.94 10.04
C GLN A 93 5.33 -11.40 9.45
N PHE A 94 5.41 -10.25 8.77
CA PHE A 94 4.28 -9.61 8.10
C PHE A 94 4.41 -9.72 6.58
N CYS A 95 3.28 -10.01 5.93
CA CYS A 95 3.11 -9.89 4.49
C CYS A 95 1.92 -8.96 4.22
N TYR A 96 2.22 -7.69 3.93
CA TYR A 96 1.22 -6.66 3.69
C TYR A 96 0.46 -6.93 2.39
N TYR A 97 -0.87 -6.75 2.40
CA TYR A 97 -1.67 -7.05 1.22
C TYR A 97 -2.73 -5.99 0.86
N ASP A 98 -3.16 -5.13 1.78
CA ASP A 98 -4.13 -4.08 1.47
C ASP A 98 -3.97 -2.86 2.39
N ILE A 99 -4.53 -1.73 1.96
CA ILE A 99 -4.56 -0.47 2.69
C ILE A 99 -5.99 0.06 2.68
N PHE A 100 -6.54 0.36 3.85
CA PHE A 100 -7.81 1.08 3.96
C PHE A 100 -7.68 2.29 4.88
N LEU A 101 -8.58 3.25 4.69
CA LEU A 101 -8.61 4.50 5.43
C LEU A 101 -9.76 4.44 6.43
N ARG A 102 -9.48 4.72 7.71
CA ARG A 102 -10.47 4.76 8.77
C ARG A 102 -10.35 6.07 9.54
N GLY A 103 -11.28 6.99 9.27
CA GLY A 103 -11.26 8.33 9.87
C GLY A 103 -10.00 9.09 9.45
N SER A 104 -9.13 9.40 10.42
CA SER A 104 -7.88 10.12 10.21
C SER A 104 -6.64 9.21 10.07
N GLU A 105 -6.83 7.90 9.94
CA GLU A 105 -5.74 6.92 9.95
C GLU A 105 -5.72 6.08 8.67
N ALA A 106 -4.52 5.82 8.16
CA ALA A 106 -4.28 4.76 7.21
C ALA A 106 -3.97 3.47 7.97
N ILE A 107 -4.60 2.37 7.58
CA ILE A 107 -4.44 1.05 8.20
C ILE A 107 -3.97 0.09 7.13
N PHE A 108 -2.88 -0.62 7.43
CA PHE A 108 -2.34 -1.65 6.56
C PHE A 108 -2.81 -3.00 7.06
N LEU A 109 -3.30 -3.82 6.14
CA LEU A 109 -3.60 -5.22 6.39
C LEU A 109 -2.39 -6.06 6.03
N ALA A 110 -2.04 -6.99 6.91
CA ALA A 110 -0.95 -7.93 6.70
C ALA A 110 -1.34 -9.32 7.16
N SER A 111 -0.94 -10.33 6.42
CA SER A 111 -0.99 -11.71 6.90
C SER A 111 0.26 -12.02 7.70
N SER A 112 0.09 -12.88 8.69
CA SER A 112 1.16 -13.42 9.53
C SER A 112 0.93 -14.91 9.77
N ASN A 113 1.89 -15.56 10.42
CA ASN A 113 1.74 -16.96 10.81
C ASN A 113 0.58 -17.18 11.80
N ASP A 114 0.15 -16.14 12.51
CA ASP A 114 -0.90 -16.18 13.52
C ASP A 114 -2.27 -15.71 13.00
N GLY A 115 -2.35 -15.37 11.70
CA GLY A 115 -3.55 -14.87 11.04
C GLY A 115 -3.39 -13.45 10.49
N ASP A 116 -4.52 -12.84 10.13
CA ASP A 116 -4.56 -11.51 9.54
C ASP A 116 -4.53 -10.43 10.63
N LEU A 117 -3.74 -9.40 10.35
CA LEU A 117 -3.45 -8.29 11.25
C LEU A 117 -3.82 -6.97 10.60
N GLN A 118 -4.29 -6.04 11.41
CA GLN A 118 -4.39 -4.64 11.08
C GLN A 118 -3.30 -3.86 11.82
N LEU A 119 -2.57 -3.03 11.08
CA LEU A 119 -1.47 -2.23 11.59
C LEU A 119 -1.73 -0.75 11.32
N SER A 120 -1.72 0.06 12.38
CA SER A 120 -1.66 1.52 12.28
C SER A 120 -0.24 2.00 12.54
N PHE A 121 0.14 3.12 11.93
CA PHE A 121 1.47 3.70 12.04
C PHE A 121 1.40 5.22 12.04
N ASP A 122 2.45 5.83 12.59
CA ASP A 122 2.71 7.26 12.45
C ASP A 122 3.32 7.53 11.07
N PRO A 123 2.66 8.30 10.17
CA PRO A 123 3.17 8.56 8.83
C PRO A 123 4.52 9.31 8.81
N GLY A 124 4.85 10.07 9.86
CA GLY A 124 6.08 10.85 9.92
C GLY A 124 7.33 10.02 10.24
N SER A 125 7.17 8.96 11.04
CA SER A 125 8.29 8.09 11.46
C SER A 125 8.22 6.66 10.91
N GLY A 126 7.08 6.23 10.40
CA GLY A 126 6.81 4.82 10.05
C GLY A 126 6.66 3.90 11.26
N ALA A 127 6.70 4.46 12.49
CA ALA A 127 6.57 3.67 13.69
C ALA A 127 5.17 3.08 13.81
N VAL A 128 5.10 1.77 14.04
CA VAL A 128 3.83 1.09 14.28
C VAL A 128 3.25 1.54 15.62
N THR A 129 2.07 2.15 15.58
CA THR A 129 1.37 2.67 16.76
C THR A 129 0.42 1.65 17.36
N SER A 130 -0.12 0.74 16.54
CA SER A 130 -0.95 -0.36 17.00
C SER A 130 -0.90 -1.57 16.07
N ILE A 131 -1.07 -2.76 16.65
CA ILE A 131 -1.26 -4.02 15.94
C ILE A 131 -2.41 -4.74 16.62
N SER A 132 -3.39 -5.20 15.86
CA SER A 132 -4.44 -6.07 16.36
C SER A 132 -4.86 -7.08 15.30
N GLU A 133 -5.55 -8.13 15.72
CA GLU A 133 -6.17 -9.09 14.80
C GLU A 133 -7.19 -8.37 13.89
N PHE A 134 -7.25 -8.80 12.64
CA PHE A 134 -8.29 -8.47 11.68
C PHE A 134 -9.20 -9.70 11.56
N ARG A 135 -10.48 -9.54 11.92
CA ARG A 135 -11.49 -10.60 11.96
C ARG A 135 -12.66 -10.28 11.03
#